data_AF-A0A397CIF9-F1
#
_entry.id   AF-A0A397CIF9-F1
#
_cell.length_a   1.000
_cell.length_b   1.000
_cell.length_c   1.000
_cell.angle_alpha   90.00
_cell.angle_beta   90.00
_cell.angle_gamma   90.00
#
_symmetry.space_group_name_H-M   'P 1'
#
loop_
_entity.id
_entity.type
_entity.pdbx_description
1 polymer ?
#
loop_
_entity_poly.entity_id
_entity_poly.type
_entity_poly.pdbx_seq_one_letter_code
_entity_poly.pdbx_strand_id
1 'polypeptide(L)'
;METSDAVATAKHSVVRSGLVFTKGQHEDGLFGRGTWKLRYVELTTDNVLQYYAAKGGSFTGQVDLAQCYGMEVMPLDCPQSGNRLTSVYRIAIKTTTKRRIVIAALSEQGMNAWVAALHSAVGPSLKAKSPQTSGSRFSIFRRVLRTL
;
A
#
# COMPACT_ATOMS: atom_id res chain seq x y z
N MET A 1 -4.26 -3.29 48.50
CA MET A 1 -4.82 -2.17 47.71
C MET A 1 -4.12 -2.23 46.38
N GLU A 2 -4.71 -2.96 45.43
CA GLU A 2 -4.10 -3.31 44.16
C GLU A 2 -4.77 -2.47 43.07
N THR A 3 -4.08 -1.45 42.59
CA THR A 3 -4.54 -0.63 41.47
C THR A 3 -4.20 -1.35 40.19
N SER A 4 -5.19 -2.06 39.66
CA SER A 4 -5.19 -2.67 38.33
C SER A 4 -5.25 -1.56 37.27
N ASP A 5 -4.10 -1.15 36.76
CA ASP A 5 -4.01 -0.38 35.52
C ASP A 5 -4.16 -1.32 34.33
N ALA A 6 -5.39 -1.76 34.08
CA ALA A 6 -5.77 -2.28 32.78
C ALA A 6 -5.84 -1.11 31.81
N VAL A 7 -4.69 -0.75 31.23
CA VAL A 7 -4.65 0.02 29.98
C VAL A 7 -5.53 -0.74 29.00
N ALA A 8 -6.71 -0.19 28.71
CA ALA A 8 -7.66 -0.78 27.79
C ALA A 8 -7.00 -0.84 26.40
N THR A 9 -6.38 -1.99 26.10
CA THR A 9 -5.89 -2.30 24.76
C THR A 9 -7.10 -2.27 23.85
N ALA A 10 -7.25 -1.21 23.07
CA ALA A 10 -8.27 -1.13 22.04
C ALA A 10 -8.20 -2.43 21.23
N LYS A 11 -9.30 -3.19 21.16
CA LYS A 11 -9.34 -4.44 20.43
C LYS A 11 -9.15 -4.12 18.95
N HIS A 12 -7.93 -4.29 18.45
CA HIS A 12 -7.61 -4.27 17.03
C HIS A 12 -8.43 -5.36 16.35
N SER A 13 -9.52 -5.00 15.69
CA SER A 13 -10.37 -5.96 14.99
C SER A 13 -10.00 -6.04 13.52
N VAL A 14 -10.08 -7.25 12.95
CA VAL A 14 -9.75 -7.49 11.55
C VAL A 14 -10.96 -7.17 10.69
N VAL A 15 -10.83 -6.17 9.81
CA VAL A 15 -11.84 -5.80 8.80
C VAL A 15 -11.85 -6.83 7.67
N ARG A 16 -10.67 -7.29 7.26
CA ARG A 16 -10.51 -8.30 6.22
C ARG A 16 -9.19 -9.04 6.39
N SER A 17 -9.19 -10.33 6.10
CA SER A 17 -7.96 -11.10 5.97
C SER A 17 -7.98 -12.07 4.79
N GLY A 18 -6.81 -12.52 4.38
CA GLY A 18 -6.69 -13.52 3.34
C GLY A 18 -5.30 -13.64 2.76
N LEU A 19 -5.10 -14.65 1.91
CA LEU A 19 -3.88 -14.83 1.15
C LEU A 19 -3.82 -13.88 -0.04
N VAL A 20 -2.70 -13.18 -0.18
CA VAL A 20 -2.38 -12.33 -1.33
C VAL A 20 -0.91 -12.45 -1.67
N PHE A 21 -0.56 -12.25 -2.94
CA PHE A 21 0.84 -12.02 -3.31
C PHE A 21 1.20 -10.57 -3.02
N THR A 22 2.38 -10.35 -2.47
CA THR A 22 2.89 -9.03 -2.12
C THR A 22 4.21 -8.79 -2.84
N LYS A 23 4.37 -7.61 -3.46
CA LYS A 23 5.63 -7.21 -4.11
C LYS A 23 6.61 -6.65 -3.07
N GLY A 24 7.90 -6.96 -3.16
CA GLY A 24 8.92 -6.42 -2.26
C GLY A 24 9.05 -4.88 -2.39
N GLN A 25 9.27 -4.19 -1.27
CA GLN A 25 9.34 -2.71 -1.20
C GLN A 25 10.66 -2.12 -1.75
N HIS A 26 11.71 -2.93 -1.93
CA HIS A 26 13.06 -2.47 -2.31
C HIS A 26 13.46 -2.85 -3.75
N GLU A 27 12.55 -3.42 -4.53
CA GLU A 27 12.92 -4.13 -5.75
C GLU A 27 12.74 -3.29 -7.02
N ASP A 28 12.40 -2.02 -6.90
CA ASP A 28 12.32 -1.09 -8.05
C ASP A 28 13.71 -0.54 -8.49
N GLY A 29 14.81 -1.23 -8.13
CA GLY A 29 16.17 -0.90 -8.59
C GLY A 29 16.50 -1.51 -9.96
N LEU A 30 17.48 -0.94 -10.68
CA LEU A 30 17.90 -1.30 -12.05
C LEU A 30 18.21 -2.80 -12.31
N PHE A 31 18.32 -3.63 -11.27
CA PHE A 31 18.59 -5.07 -11.35
C PHE A 31 17.69 -5.92 -10.43
N GLY A 32 16.70 -5.31 -9.76
CA GLY A 32 15.79 -6.00 -8.85
C GLY A 32 14.66 -6.69 -9.63
N ARG A 33 14.72 -8.02 -9.74
CA ARG A 33 13.50 -8.77 -10.09
C ARG A 33 12.53 -8.61 -8.92
N GLY A 34 11.37 -7.99 -9.17
CA GLY A 34 10.30 -7.91 -8.18
C GLY A 34 9.88 -9.31 -7.72
N THR A 35 10.34 -9.74 -6.56
CA THR A 35 10.03 -11.01 -5.92
C THR A 35 8.66 -10.89 -5.29
N TRP A 36 7.70 -11.60 -5.87
CA TRP A 36 6.39 -11.77 -5.28
C TRP A 36 6.43 -12.86 -4.21
N LYS A 37 5.86 -12.58 -3.05
CA LYS A 37 5.71 -13.57 -1.97
C LYS A 37 4.23 -13.71 -1.62
N LEU A 38 3.76 -14.95 -1.54
CA LEU A 38 2.45 -15.25 -0.97
C LEU A 38 2.51 -14.99 0.53
N ARG A 39 1.60 -14.17 1.03
CA ARG A 39 1.50 -13.82 2.44
C ARG A 39 0.05 -13.87 2.87
N TYR A 40 -0.18 -14.20 4.13
CA TYR A 40 -1.46 -13.98 4.77
C TYR A 40 -1.47 -12.54 5.29
N VAL A 41 -2.49 -11.78 4.91
CA VAL A 41 -2.59 -10.36 5.18
C VAL A 41 -3.86 -10.07 5.95
N GLU A 42 -3.78 -9.17 6.92
CA GLU A 42 -4.91 -8.69 7.71
C GLU A 42 -4.97 -7.17 7.62
N LEU A 43 -6.14 -6.65 7.26
CA LEU A 43 -6.48 -5.23 7.35
C LEU A 43 -7.23 -5.02 8.66
N THR A 44 -6.69 -4.17 9.53
CA THR A 44 -7.28 -3.87 10.83
C THR A 44 -8.16 -2.62 10.78
N THR A 45 -8.99 -2.43 11.80
CA THR A 45 -9.81 -1.21 12.00
C THR A 45 -9.00 0.05 12.19
N ASP A 46 -7.73 -0.07 12.56
CA ASP A 46 -6.80 1.07 12.74
C ASP A 46 -6.06 1.42 11.45
N ASN A 47 -6.59 0.98 10.31
CA ASN A 47 -6.05 1.23 8.99
C ASN A 47 -4.63 0.66 8.79
N VAL A 48 -4.31 -0.45 9.46
CA VAL A 48 -3.01 -1.11 9.32
C VAL A 48 -3.17 -2.39 8.49
N LEU A 49 -2.32 -2.55 7.47
CA LEU A 49 -2.11 -3.81 6.78
C LEU A 49 -0.98 -4.58 7.45
N GLN A 50 -1.29 -5.70 8.08
CA GLN A 50 -0.33 -6.60 8.70
C GLN A 50 -0.04 -7.79 7.80
N TYR A 51 1.23 -8.21 7.74
CA TYR A 51 1.70 -9.27 6.87
C TYR A 51 2.25 -10.43 7.71
N TYR A 52 1.82 -11.64 7.38
CA TYR A 52 2.27 -12.87 8.01
C TYR A 52 2.79 -13.85 6.98
N ALA A 53 3.72 -14.71 7.38
CA ALA A 53 4.25 -15.75 6.52
C ALA A 53 3.14 -16.71 6.04
N ALA A 54 2.19 -17.03 6.92
CA ALA A 54 0.99 -17.83 6.66
C ALA A 54 -0.10 -17.48 7.69
N LYS A 55 -1.30 -18.05 7.55
CA LYS A 55 -2.36 -17.90 8.56
C LYS A 55 -1.90 -18.53 9.88
N GLY A 56 -1.88 -17.73 10.96
CA GLY A 56 -1.31 -18.15 12.26
C GLY A 56 0.22 -18.28 12.25
N GLY A 57 0.89 -17.85 11.18
CA GLY A 57 2.35 -17.85 11.05
C GLY A 57 2.99 -16.61 11.65
N SER A 58 4.31 -16.50 11.49
CA SER A 58 5.09 -15.37 12.01
C SER A 58 4.71 -14.05 11.35
N PHE A 59 4.68 -12.99 12.18
CA PHE A 59 4.57 -11.61 11.70
C PHE A 59 5.81 -11.23 10.89
N THR A 60 5.60 -10.65 9.71
CA THR A 60 6.67 -10.28 8.76
C THR A 60 6.78 -8.79 8.54
N GLY A 61 5.80 -8.01 9.00
CA GLY A 61 5.79 -6.56 8.90
C GLY A 61 4.38 -5.99 8.86
N GLN A 62 4.30 -4.67 8.81
CA GLN A 62 3.04 -3.95 8.64
C GLN A 62 3.22 -2.64 7.89
N VAL A 63 2.12 -2.10 7.38
CA VAL A 63 2.05 -0.75 6.81
C VAL A 63 0.82 -0.05 7.37
N ASP A 64 1.04 1.12 7.93
CA ASP A 64 -0.01 2.08 8.27
C ASP A 64 -0.54 2.78 7.01
N LEU A 65 -1.86 2.69 6.79
CA LEU A 65 -2.58 3.32 5.68
C LEU A 65 -3.20 4.68 6.05
N ALA A 66 -2.97 5.21 7.26
CA ALA A 66 -3.46 6.52 7.67
C ALA A 66 -3.08 7.64 6.69
N GLN A 67 -1.91 7.52 6.05
CA GLN A 67 -1.43 8.45 5.03
C GLN A 67 -1.48 7.90 3.60
N CYS A 68 -2.45 7.01 3.32
CA CYS A 68 -2.75 6.59 1.96
C CYS A 68 -3.46 7.73 1.21
N TYR A 69 -2.91 8.14 0.06
CA TYR A 69 -3.45 9.22 -0.76
C TYR A 69 -4.02 8.74 -2.11
N GLY A 70 -3.83 7.45 -2.43
CA GLY A 70 -4.26 6.92 -3.71
C GLY A 70 -4.25 5.41 -3.78
N MET A 71 -5.17 4.88 -4.58
CA MET A 71 -5.27 3.45 -4.89
C MET A 71 -5.51 3.28 -6.39
N GLU A 72 -4.85 2.30 -6.99
CA GLU A 72 -5.06 1.92 -8.38
C GLU A 72 -5.43 0.44 -8.44
N VAL A 73 -6.52 0.14 -9.11
CA VAL A 73 -6.94 -1.23 -9.42
C VAL A 73 -6.39 -1.58 -10.80
N MET A 74 -5.78 -2.76 -10.94
CA MET A 74 -5.14 -3.23 -12.18
C MET A 74 -4.13 -2.21 -12.77
N PRO A 75 -3.10 -1.81 -12.01
CA PRO A 75 -2.14 -0.80 -12.45
C PRO A 75 -1.38 -1.21 -13.72
N LEU A 76 -1.30 -0.29 -14.69
CA LEU A 76 -0.71 -0.52 -16.03
C LEU A 76 0.79 -0.80 -16.00
N ASP A 77 1.50 -0.19 -15.05
CA ASP A 77 2.96 -0.29 -14.88
C ASP A 77 3.40 -1.55 -14.13
N CYS A 78 2.44 -2.37 -13.67
CA CYS A 78 2.70 -3.64 -13.00
C CYS A 78 1.91 -4.76 -13.67
N PRO A 79 2.20 -5.08 -14.95
CA PRO A 79 1.56 -6.20 -15.64
C PRO A 79 2.06 -7.54 -15.10
N GLN A 80 1.29 -8.60 -15.33
CA GLN A 80 1.77 -9.95 -15.07
C GLN A 80 2.95 -10.25 -16.00
N SER A 81 4.16 -10.31 -15.43
CA SER A 81 5.34 -10.79 -16.16
C SER A 81 5.18 -12.28 -16.47
N GLY A 82 5.79 -12.77 -17.55
CA GLY A 82 5.59 -14.09 -18.15
C GLY A 82 5.80 -15.31 -17.23
N ASN A 83 6.17 -15.11 -15.96
CA ASN A 83 6.13 -16.14 -14.92
C ASN A 83 4.78 -16.10 -14.16
N ARG A 84 4.03 -17.20 -14.26
CA ARG A 84 2.62 -17.37 -13.82
C ARG A 84 2.38 -17.40 -12.30
N LEU A 85 3.35 -17.02 -11.48
CA LEU A 85 3.24 -17.19 -10.01
C LEU A 85 2.17 -16.29 -9.39
N THR A 86 1.83 -15.15 -10.00
CA THR A 86 0.84 -14.21 -9.47
C THR A 86 -0.25 -13.95 -10.49
N SER A 87 -1.42 -13.54 -10.00
CA SER A 87 -2.54 -13.13 -10.84
C SER A 87 -2.33 -11.73 -11.43
N VAL A 88 -3.15 -11.41 -12.43
CA VAL A 88 -3.33 -10.05 -12.94
C VAL A 88 -4.07 -9.14 -11.94
N TYR A 89 -4.89 -9.71 -11.04
CA TYR A 89 -5.82 -9.02 -10.15
C TYR A 89 -5.11 -8.23 -9.04
N ARG A 90 -4.57 -7.07 -9.42
CA ARG A 90 -3.61 -6.29 -8.61
C ARG A 90 -4.21 -5.00 -8.10
N ILE A 91 -3.76 -4.60 -6.91
CA ILE A 91 -4.10 -3.33 -6.27
C ILE A 91 -2.80 -2.67 -5.86
N ALA A 92 -2.56 -1.46 -6.35
CA ALA A 92 -1.48 -0.60 -5.88
C ALA A 92 -2.03 0.42 -4.88
N ILE A 93 -1.36 0.54 -3.74
CA ILE A 93 -1.68 1.46 -2.66
C ILE A 93 -0.51 2.44 -2.54
N LYS A 94 -0.81 3.73 -2.58
CA LYS A 94 0.19 4.80 -2.54
C LYS A 94 0.14 5.51 -1.18
N THR A 95 1.26 5.48 -0.47
CA THR A 95 1.42 6.18 0.81
C THR A 95 2.35 7.37 0.66
N THR A 96 2.10 8.44 1.43
CA THR A 96 2.92 9.67 1.45
C THR A 96 4.39 9.43 1.84
N THR A 97 4.70 8.30 2.47
CA THR A 97 6.06 7.83 2.77
C THR A 97 6.87 7.42 1.54
N LYS A 98 6.39 7.74 0.33
CA LYS A 98 6.93 7.34 -0.99
C LYS A 98 6.98 5.82 -1.19
N ARG A 99 6.27 5.05 -0.37
CA ARG A 99 6.17 3.60 -0.53
C ARG A 99 4.93 3.29 -1.36
N ARG A 100 5.14 2.61 -2.48
CA ARG A 100 4.06 2.01 -3.26
C ARG A 100 3.99 0.54 -2.87
N ILE A 101 2.84 0.13 -2.37
CA ILE A 101 2.57 -1.26 -2.00
C ILE A 101 1.73 -1.86 -3.10
N VAL A 102 2.10 -3.03 -3.59
CA VAL A 102 1.30 -3.76 -4.57
C VAL A 102 0.96 -5.13 -4.03
N ILE A 103 -0.34 -5.43 -4.00
CA ILE A 103 -0.86 -6.75 -3.70
C ILE A 103 -1.53 -7.35 -4.94
N ALA A 104 -1.45 -8.66 -5.12
CA ALA A 104 -2.21 -9.39 -6.12
C ALA A 104 -3.12 -10.41 -5.43
N ALA A 105 -4.42 -10.29 -5.65
CA ALA A 105 -5.42 -11.19 -5.11
C ALA A 105 -5.49 -12.50 -5.91
N LEU A 106 -5.90 -13.60 -5.31
CA LEU A 106 -5.95 -14.90 -6.00
C LEU A 106 -7.04 -14.98 -7.10
N SER A 107 -8.02 -14.08 -7.07
CA SER A 107 -9.12 -14.01 -8.03
C SER A 107 -9.65 -12.57 -8.17
N GLU A 108 -10.46 -12.33 -9.21
CA GLU A 108 -11.15 -11.05 -9.41
C GLU A 108 -12.06 -10.71 -8.23
N GLN A 109 -12.87 -11.69 -7.78
CA GLN A 109 -13.73 -11.54 -6.61
C GLN A 109 -12.90 -11.20 -5.35
N GLY A 110 -11.75 -11.84 -5.18
CA GLY A 110 -10.82 -11.56 -4.10
C GLY A 110 -10.33 -10.10 -4.13
N MET A 111 -9.96 -9.61 -5.32
CA MET A 111 -9.55 -8.23 -5.55
C MET A 111 -10.68 -7.24 -5.24
N ASN A 112 -11.88 -7.46 -5.78
CA ASN A 112 -13.03 -6.59 -5.54
C ASN A 112 -13.35 -6.47 -4.05
N ALA A 113 -13.28 -7.58 -3.32
CA ALA A 113 -13.51 -7.57 -1.88
C ALA A 113 -12.34 -6.92 -1.09
N TRP A 114 -11.11 -6.97 -1.57
CA TRP A 114 -10.01 -6.17 -1.02
C TRP A 114 -10.18 -4.68 -1.29
N VAL A 115 -10.58 -4.29 -2.50
CA VAL A 115 -10.88 -2.90 -2.87
C VAL A 115 -11.98 -2.32 -1.97
N ALA A 116 -13.08 -3.05 -1.79
CA ALA A 116 -14.17 -2.63 -0.90
C ALA A 116 -13.68 -2.42 0.55
N ALA A 117 -12.90 -3.36 1.09
CA ALA A 117 -12.36 -3.26 2.45
C ALA A 117 -11.37 -2.09 2.60
N LEU A 118 -10.48 -1.89 1.62
CA LEU A 118 -9.52 -0.79 1.63
C LEU A 118 -10.21 0.58 1.49
N HIS A 119 -11.26 0.69 0.68
CA HIS A 119 -12.07 1.91 0.62
C HIS A 119 -12.80 2.20 1.93
N SER A 120 -13.31 1.16 2.62
CA SER A 120 -13.92 1.33 3.93
C SER A 120 -12.91 1.80 5.00
N ALA A 121 -11.66 1.34 4.93
CA ALA A 121 -10.61 1.73 5.87
C ALA A 121 -10.05 3.14 5.58
N VAL A 122 -9.80 3.45 4.30
CA VAL A 122 -9.08 4.67 3.89
C VAL A 122 -10.02 5.81 3.45
N GLY A 123 -11.33 5.56 3.36
CA GLY A 123 -12.34 6.41 2.72
C GLY A 123 -12.25 7.94 2.91
N PRO A 124 -12.00 8.48 4.12
CA PRO A 124 -11.83 9.91 4.31
C PRO A 124 -10.47 10.46 3.83
N SER A 125 -9.40 9.66 3.90
CA SER A 125 -8.02 10.09 3.61
C SER A 125 -7.73 10.27 2.12
N LEU A 126 -8.48 9.61 1.23
CA LEU A 126 -8.38 9.83 -0.23
C LEU A 126 -8.88 11.21 -0.67
N LYS A 127 -9.63 11.93 0.18
CA LYS A 127 -10.08 13.31 -0.09
C LYS A 127 -9.12 14.37 0.49
N ALA A 128 -8.16 13.99 1.33
CA ALA A 128 -7.32 14.94 2.04
C ALA A 128 -6.01 15.22 1.30
N LYS A 129 -5.85 16.50 0.94
CA LYS A 129 -4.74 17.18 0.27
C LYS A 129 -4.61 16.97 -1.24
N SER A 130 -5.21 17.90 -1.98
CA SER A 130 -4.51 18.52 -3.10
C SER A 130 -3.07 18.86 -2.66
N PRO A 131 -2.06 18.69 -3.52
CA PRO A 131 -0.72 19.15 -3.22
C PRO A 131 -0.82 20.65 -2.96
N GLN A 132 -0.64 21.05 -1.69
CA GLN A 132 -0.32 22.42 -1.34
C GLN A 132 1.01 22.69 -2.02
N THR A 133 0.95 23.33 -3.19
CA THR A 133 2.05 24.02 -3.84
C THR A 133 2.62 25.00 -2.82
N SER A 134 3.59 24.55 -2.02
CA SER A 134 4.47 25.47 -1.33
C SER A 134 5.23 26.20 -2.43
N GLY A 135 4.86 27.47 -2.62
CA GLY A 135 5.43 28.32 -3.63
C GLY A 135 6.93 28.41 -3.45
N SER A 136 7.68 27.67 -4.27
CA SER A 136 9.06 28.00 -4.53
C SER A 136 9.08 29.06 -5.62
N ARG A 137 8.99 30.32 -5.17
CA ARG A 137 9.38 31.47 -5.98
C ARG A 137 10.88 31.37 -6.24
N PHE A 138 11.25 30.83 -7.39
CA PHE A 138 12.49 31.21 -8.05
C PHE A 138 12.15 31.66 -9.47
N SER A 139 11.69 32.90 -9.56
CA SER A 139 11.94 33.72 -10.74
C SER A 139 13.37 34.22 -10.62
N ILE A 140 14.26 33.77 -11.49
CA ILE A 140 15.19 34.69 -12.15
C ILE A 140 15.30 34.25 -13.61
N PHE A 141 14.66 35.03 -14.46
CA PHE A 141 15.00 35.17 -15.87
C PHE A 141 16.50 35.37 -16.05
N ARG A 142 17.16 34.56 -16.88
CA ARG A 142 18.07 35.09 -17.91
C ARG A 142 17.95 34.24 -19.18
N ARG A 143 17.19 34.81 -20.11
CA ARG A 143 17.18 34.50 -21.53
C ARG A 143 18.44 35.12 -22.17
N VAL A 144 18.75 34.71 -23.42
CA VAL A 144 19.59 35.38 -24.45
C VAL A 144 21.04 34.79 -24.52
N LEU A 145 21.61 34.31 -25.64
CA LEU A 145 21.23 34.22 -27.07
C LEU A 145 22.07 33.11 -27.78
N ARG A 146 21.44 32.46 -28.76
CA ARG A 146 21.89 32.03 -30.12
C ARG A 146 23.37 31.75 -30.46
N THR A 147 23.55 30.58 -31.09
CA THR A 147 24.28 30.26 -32.35
C THR A 147 25.38 31.20 -32.84
N LEU A 148 26.58 30.64 -33.04
CA LEU A 148 27.07 30.14 -34.35
C LEU A 148 28.07 29.01 -34.11
#